data_AF-A0A1R4A7W6-F1
#
_entry.id   AF-A0A1R4A7W6-F1
#
_cell.length_a   1.000
_cell.length_b   1.000
_cell.length_c   1.000
_cell.angle_alpha   90.00
_cell.angle_beta   90.00
_cell.angle_gamma   90.00
#
_symmetry.space_group_name_H-M   'P 1'
#
loop_
_entity.id
_entity.type
_entity.pdbx_description
1 polymer ?
#
loop_
_entity_poly.entity_id
_entity_poly.type
_entity_poly.pdbx_seq_one_letter_code
_entity_poly.pdbx_strand_id
1 'polypeptide(L)'
;MAIIDLTFDQKRKLYSLPVLLSNKSMHGRANAFGKSTDSAWYSTIMYLDTGSNLTSITENEVDKLNLDRSTFQTQRVGGIGGFIDLLTTTEVGIKLMSNGNSMLDVKLDIIGVHENQIKKKIRKKTGAYVQRGNEVMEMICLFGLDALEKLGGKLEIDMKNKSGRIII
;
A
#
# COMPACT_ATOMS: atom_id res chain seq x y z
N MET A 1 -19.21 -8.84 13.77
CA MET A 1 -18.89 -8.50 12.38
C MET A 1 -18.17 -7.17 12.41
N ALA A 2 -16.89 -7.16 12.04
CA ALA A 2 -16.10 -5.96 12.02
C ALA A 2 -16.30 -5.26 10.67
N ILE A 3 -16.44 -3.94 10.70
CA ILE A 3 -16.63 -3.14 9.49
C ILE A 3 -15.52 -2.09 9.47
N ILE A 4 -14.85 -1.95 8.33
CA ILE A 4 -13.90 -0.88 8.07
C ILE A 4 -14.49 -0.01 6.99
N ASP A 5 -14.83 1.24 7.32
CA ASP A 5 -15.34 2.19 6.35
C ASP A 5 -14.21 2.73 5.48
N LEU A 6 -14.49 2.83 4.18
CA LEU A 6 -13.57 3.41 3.20
C LEU A 6 -13.94 4.87 2.96
N THR A 7 -12.93 5.73 2.90
CA THR A 7 -13.09 7.15 2.56
C THR A 7 -12.81 7.35 1.07
N PHE A 8 -13.75 7.94 0.35
CA PHE A 8 -13.54 8.29 -1.06
C PHE A 8 -12.77 9.60 -1.21
N ASP A 9 -11.55 9.52 -1.73
CA ASP A 9 -10.72 10.68 -2.05
C ASP A 9 -11.19 11.31 -3.37
N GLN A 10 -11.78 12.51 -3.28
CA GLN A 10 -12.31 13.22 -4.44
C GLN A 10 -11.25 13.71 -5.43
N LYS A 11 -10.01 13.95 -4.96
CA LYS A 11 -8.91 14.44 -5.80
C LYS A 11 -8.34 13.30 -6.63
N ARG A 12 -8.14 12.13 -6.00
CA ARG A 12 -7.57 10.94 -6.66
C ARG A 12 -8.62 10.03 -7.30
N LYS A 13 -9.89 10.19 -6.95
CA LYS A 13 -11.02 9.32 -7.36
C LYS A 13 -10.82 7.86 -6.94
N LEU A 14 -10.26 7.64 -5.75
CA LEU A 14 -9.96 6.33 -5.19
C LEU A 14 -10.56 6.19 -3.79
N TYR A 15 -10.85 4.95 -3.38
CA TYR A 15 -11.21 4.63 -2.01
C TYR A 15 -9.94 4.44 -1.17
N SER A 16 -9.96 4.93 0.06
CA SER A 16 -8.80 4.95 0.95
C SER A 16 -9.18 4.51 2.36
N LEU A 17 -8.20 4.01 3.09
CA LEU A 17 -8.34 3.66 4.49
C LEU A 17 -7.08 4.05 5.27
N PRO A 18 -7.25 4.57 6.50
CA PRO A 18 -6.12 4.80 7.40
C PRO A 18 -5.61 3.47 7.94
N VAL A 19 -4.29 3.31 7.96
CA VAL A 19 -3.62 2.12 8.46
C VAL A 19 -2.47 2.53 9.38
N LEU A 20 -2.09 1.63 10.29
CA LEU A 20 -0.84 1.72 11.04
C LEU A 20 0.17 0.74 10.45
N LEU A 21 1.32 1.25 10.00
CA LEU A 21 2.45 0.44 9.59
C LEU A 21 3.43 0.27 10.76
N SER A 22 4.05 -0.90 10.85
CA SER A 22 5.15 -1.19 11.79
C SER A 22 6.24 -2.01 11.13
N ASN A 23 7.47 -1.84 11.62
CA ASN A 23 8.54 -2.76 11.33
C ASN A 23 8.35 -4.03 12.18
N LYS A 24 8.06 -5.15 11.52
CA LYS A 24 8.11 -6.50 12.10
C LYS A 24 9.58 -6.81 12.35
N SER A 25 10.13 -6.36 13.47
CA SER A 25 11.50 -6.73 13.85
C SER A 25 11.60 -8.26 13.82
N MET A 26 12.35 -8.81 12.86
CA MET A 26 12.64 -10.24 12.81
C MET A 26 13.21 -10.64 14.17
N HIS A 27 12.44 -11.39 14.97
CA HIS A 27 12.95 -12.02 16.18
C HIS A 27 14.16 -12.88 15.77
N GLY A 28 15.38 -12.38 16.00
CA GLY A 28 16.59 -13.14 15.70
C GLY A 28 17.81 -12.33 15.27
N ARG A 29 17.70 -11.05 14.87
CA ARG A 29 18.89 -10.18 14.76
C ARG A 29 18.99 -9.32 16.00
N ALA A 30 19.83 -9.78 16.93
CA ALA A 30 20.50 -8.90 17.87
C ALA A 30 21.31 -7.89 17.03
N ASN A 31 20.67 -6.81 16.60
CA ASN A 31 21.38 -5.70 15.99
C ASN A 31 22.24 -5.08 17.07
N ALA A 32 23.55 -5.15 16.84
CA ALA A 32 24.56 -4.51 17.64
C ALA A 32 24.19 -3.03 17.88
N PHE A 33 24.48 -2.56 19.10
CA PHE A 33 24.37 -1.18 19.57
C PHE A 33 22.95 -0.65 19.84
N GLY A 34 22.40 -1.03 20.99
CA GLY A 34 21.95 -0.07 22.02
C GLY A 34 20.84 0.95 21.68
N LYS A 35 20.14 0.84 20.55
CA LYS A 35 18.95 1.64 20.28
C LYS A 35 17.73 0.81 20.64
N SER A 36 16.96 1.33 21.60
CA SER A 36 15.56 0.96 21.83
C SER A 36 14.86 0.87 20.46
N THR A 37 14.55 -0.34 20.01
CA THR A 37 13.54 -0.52 18.96
C THR A 37 12.20 -0.42 19.64
N ASP A 38 11.84 0.79 20.08
CA ASP A 38 10.44 1.09 20.29
C ASP A 38 9.76 0.75 18.96
N SER A 39 8.82 -0.19 19.04
CA SER A 39 7.97 -0.61 17.93
C SER A 39 7.19 0.61 17.45
N ALA A 40 7.84 1.45 16.64
CA ALA A 40 7.26 2.67 16.14
C ALA A 40 6.19 2.30 15.11
N TRP A 41 4.96 2.65 15.42
CA TRP A 41 3.86 2.58 14.47
C TRP A 41 3.71 3.94 13.80
N TYR A 42 3.57 3.94 12.47
CA TYR A 42 3.31 5.15 11.70
C TYR A 42 1.95 5.05 11.04
N SER A 43 1.15 6.09 11.19
CA SER A 43 -0.11 6.21 10.46
C SER A 43 0.17 6.58 9.01
N THR A 44 -0.41 5.84 8.07
CA THR A 44 -0.43 6.20 6.65
C THR A 44 -1.81 5.96 6.07
N ILE A 45 -2.06 6.52 4.90
CA ILE A 45 -3.28 6.27 4.12
C ILE A 45 -2.91 5.30 3.01
N MET A 46 -3.60 4.17 2.97
CA MET A 46 -3.52 3.26 1.83
C MET A 46 -4.76 3.44 0.95
N TYR A 47 -4.59 3.20 -0.34
CA TYR A 47 -5.68 3.29 -1.31
C TYR A 47 -6.03 1.90 -1.79
N LEU A 48 -7.32 1.58 -1.79
CA LEU A 48 -7.83 0.31 -2.27
C LEU A 48 -7.44 0.11 -3.74
N ASP A 49 -6.72 -0.96 -4.01
CA ASP A 49 -6.32 -1.35 -5.35
C ASP A 49 -6.92 -2.72 -5.69
N THR A 50 -7.92 -2.70 -6.58
CA THR A 50 -8.55 -3.91 -7.10
C THR A 50 -7.85 -4.44 -8.36
N GLY A 51 -6.83 -3.73 -8.86
CA GLY A 51 -6.12 -4.05 -10.09
C GLY A 51 -4.76 -4.73 -9.89
N SER A 52 -4.25 -4.74 -8.66
CA SER A 52 -3.07 -5.52 -8.28
C SER A 52 -3.43 -6.56 -7.21
N ASN A 53 -2.73 -7.69 -7.28
CA ASN A 53 -2.86 -8.74 -6.27
C ASN A 53 -1.99 -8.48 -5.04
N LEU A 54 -1.15 -7.44 -5.05
CA LEU A 54 -0.11 -7.24 -4.03
C LEU A 54 -0.25 -5.88 -3.36
N THR A 55 -0.33 -5.89 -2.05
CA THR A 55 -0.28 -4.70 -1.21
C THR A 55 1.11 -4.10 -1.22
N SER A 56 1.20 -2.78 -1.35
CA SER A 56 2.48 -2.09 -1.50
C SER A 56 2.56 -0.76 -0.77
N ILE A 57 3.80 -0.38 -0.45
CA ILE A 57 4.16 0.88 0.19
C ILE A 57 5.17 1.64 -0.69
N THR A 58 5.36 2.93 -0.39
CA THR A 58 6.36 3.76 -1.06
C THR A 58 7.69 3.73 -0.31
N GLU A 59 8.78 4.10 -0.99
CA GLU A 59 10.10 4.30 -0.37
C GLU A 59 10.06 5.29 0.82
N ASN A 60 9.19 6.30 0.78
CA ASN A 60 8.98 7.20 1.90
C ASN A 60 8.51 6.46 3.16
N GLU A 61 7.63 5.47 3.03
CA GLU A 61 7.18 4.67 4.18
C GLU A 61 8.26 3.68 4.63
N VAL A 62 9.05 3.15 3.71
CA VAL A 62 10.26 2.36 4.03
C VAL A 62 11.21 3.15 4.92
N ASP A 63 11.45 4.42 4.59
CA ASP A 63 12.36 5.29 5.33
C ASP A 63 11.84 5.66 6.71
N LYS A 64 10.55 5.98 6.83
CA LYS A 64 9.91 6.23 8.13
C LYS A 64 9.99 5.01 9.04
N LEU A 65 9.81 3.81 8.49
CA LEU A 65 9.90 2.55 9.21
C LEU A 65 11.35 2.09 9.47
N ASN A 66 12.34 2.80 8.91
CA ASN A 66 13.76 2.47 9.00
C ASN A 66 14.04 0.98 8.66
N LEU A 67 13.44 0.50 7.55
CA LEU A 67 13.61 -0.90 7.12
C LEU A 67 15.01 -1.13 6.53
N ASP A 68 15.53 -2.34 6.70
CA ASP A 68 16.82 -2.73 6.15
C ASP A 68 16.67 -3.06 4.67
N ARG A 69 16.94 -2.09 3.79
CA ARG A 69 16.87 -2.27 2.33
C ARG A 69 17.75 -3.41 1.80
N SER A 70 18.75 -3.87 2.56
CA SER A 70 19.59 -5.00 2.16
C SER A 70 18.86 -6.36 2.21
N THR A 71 17.72 -6.44 2.90
CA THR A 71 16.90 -7.65 2.98
C THR A 71 15.87 -7.74 1.84
N PHE A 72 15.73 -6.67 1.05
CA PHE A 72 14.71 -6.60 0.01
C PHE A 72 15.04 -7.54 -1.14
N GLN A 73 14.00 -8.17 -1.69
CA GLN A 73 14.15 -9.09 -2.81
C GLN A 73 13.42 -8.54 -4.02
N THR A 74 13.98 -8.74 -5.21
CA THR A 74 13.23 -8.47 -6.45
C THR A 74 12.38 -9.68 -6.77
N GLN A 75 11.07 -9.49 -6.86
CA GLN A 75 10.12 -10.54 -7.24
C GLN A 75 9.29 -10.11 -8.43
N ARG A 76 8.93 -11.09 -9.27
CA ARG A 76 8.06 -10.86 -10.41
C ARG A 76 6.61 -10.91 -9.99
N VAL A 77 5.93 -9.78 -10.00
CA VAL A 77 4.55 -9.61 -9.54
C VAL A 77 3.63 -9.36 -10.73
N GLY A 78 2.45 -10.00 -10.73
CA GLY A 78 1.43 -9.83 -11.76
C GLY A 78 0.41 -8.75 -11.41
N GLY A 79 -0.05 -8.00 -12.41
CA GLY A 79 -1.19 -7.08 -12.33
C GLY A 79 -1.87 -6.91 -13.68
N ILE A 80 -2.88 -6.03 -13.77
CA ILE A 80 -3.65 -5.77 -15.01
C ILE A 80 -2.74 -5.37 -16.20
N GLY A 81 -1.58 -4.77 -15.94
CA GLY A 81 -0.59 -4.37 -16.96
C GLY A 81 0.40 -5.46 -17.39
N GLY A 82 0.29 -6.68 -16.86
CA GLY A 82 1.25 -7.76 -17.05
C GLY A 82 2.14 -7.98 -15.83
N PHE A 83 3.33 -8.54 -16.05
CA PHE A 83 4.29 -8.80 -14.98
C PHE A 83 5.33 -7.70 -14.88
N ILE A 84 5.63 -7.28 -13.66
CA ILE A 84 6.70 -6.35 -13.34
C ILE A 84 7.66 -6.98 -12.33
N ASP A 85 8.94 -6.62 -12.43
CA ASP A 85 9.90 -6.91 -11.37
C ASP A 85 9.79 -5.80 -10.32
N LEU A 86 9.47 -6.16 -9.09
CA LEU A 86 9.20 -5.24 -8.00
C LEU A 86 10.05 -5.63 -6.79
N LEU A 87 10.60 -4.64 -6.08
CA LEU A 87 11.23 -4.87 -4.79
C LEU A 87 10.17 -5.23 -3.74
N THR A 88 10.43 -6.24 -2.93
CA THR A 88 9.53 -6.70 -1.88
C THR A 88 10.24 -6.85 -0.55
N THR A 89 9.48 -6.69 0.53
CA THR A 89 9.92 -6.88 1.92
C THR A 89 8.92 -7.72 2.70
N THR A 90 9.39 -8.42 3.71
CA THR A 90 8.55 -9.19 4.67
C THR A 90 8.47 -8.50 6.03
N GLU A 91 9.19 -7.38 6.20
CA GLU A 91 9.44 -6.72 7.49
C GLU A 91 8.34 -5.71 7.86
N VAL A 92 7.20 -5.70 7.17
CA VAL A 92 6.15 -4.70 7.40
C VAL A 92 4.88 -5.35 7.93
N GLY A 93 4.40 -4.86 9.07
CA GLY A 93 3.10 -5.19 9.66
C GLY A 93 2.10 -4.07 9.42
N ILE A 94 0.87 -4.44 9.05
CA ILE A 94 -0.24 -3.51 8.81
C ILE A 94 -1.32 -3.77 9.87
N LYS A 95 -1.79 -2.71 10.52
CA LYS A 95 -2.97 -2.75 11.39
C LYS A 95 -4.04 -1.79 10.92
N LEU A 96 -5.29 -2.20 11.06
CA LEU A 96 -6.48 -1.46 10.68
C LEU A 96 -7.39 -1.28 11.89
N MET A 97 -8.10 -0.16 11.95
CA MET A 97 -9.12 0.06 12.97
C MET A 97 -10.49 -0.24 12.37
N SER A 98 -11.28 -1.07 13.05
CA SER A 98 -12.68 -1.32 12.68
C SER A 98 -13.63 -0.40 13.47
N ASN A 99 -14.89 -0.31 13.02
CA ASN A 99 -15.97 0.49 13.64
C ASN A 99 -16.39 0.04 15.06
N GLY A 100 -15.66 -0.89 15.69
CA GLY A 100 -15.80 -1.25 17.11
C GLY A 100 -14.59 -0.89 17.95
N ASN A 101 -13.69 -0.02 17.45
CA ASN A 101 -12.38 0.29 18.05
C ASN A 101 -11.48 -0.94 18.27
N SER A 102 -11.76 -2.06 17.59
CA SER A 102 -10.85 -3.21 17.57
C SER A 102 -9.81 -3.02 16.48
N MET A 103 -8.55 -3.27 16.85
CA MET A 103 -7.44 -3.30 15.90
C MET A 103 -7.37 -4.68 15.24
N LEU A 104 -7.23 -4.69 13.93
CA LEU A 104 -7.12 -5.89 13.09
C LEU A 104 -5.73 -5.93 12.47
N ASP A 105 -5.00 -7.01 12.70
CA ASP A 105 -3.68 -7.24 12.11
C ASP A 105 -3.83 -7.91 10.73
N VAL A 106 -3.24 -7.31 9.70
CA VAL A 106 -3.14 -7.92 8.37
C VAL A 106 -1.76 -8.59 8.24
N LYS A 107 -1.75 -9.92 8.28
CA LYS A 107 -0.52 -10.72 8.17
C LYS A 107 -0.22 -11.03 6.70
N LEU A 108 0.42 -10.08 6.04
CA LEU A 108 0.98 -10.26 4.70
C LEU A 108 2.35 -10.93 4.76
N ASP A 109 2.57 -11.85 3.82
CA ASP A 109 3.83 -12.59 3.66
C ASP A 109 4.90 -11.73 2.99
N ILE A 110 4.50 -10.95 1.97
CA ILE A 110 5.33 -10.00 1.24
C ILE A 110 4.57 -8.68 1.06
N ILE A 111 5.30 -7.57 0.99
CA ILE A 111 4.78 -6.25 0.64
C ILE A 111 5.64 -5.67 -0.47
N GLY A 112 5.01 -5.13 -1.51
CA GLY A 112 5.71 -4.44 -2.60
C GLY A 112 6.24 -3.08 -2.17
N VAL A 113 7.39 -2.68 -2.71
CA VAL A 113 8.02 -1.38 -2.49
C VAL A 113 8.13 -0.65 -3.81
N HIS A 114 7.45 0.49 -3.93
CA HIS A 114 7.52 1.35 -5.10
C HIS A 114 8.37 2.58 -4.84
N GLU A 115 9.06 3.04 -5.88
CA GLU A 115 9.64 4.38 -5.94
C GLU A 115 8.58 5.43 -5.60
N ASN A 116 9.00 6.52 -4.96
CA ASN A 116 8.10 7.61 -4.58
C ASN A 116 7.40 8.30 -5.76
N GLN A 117 7.94 8.16 -6.98
CA GLN A 117 7.43 8.82 -8.17
C GLN A 117 7.53 7.88 -9.38
N ILE A 118 6.51 7.90 -10.25
CA ILE A 118 6.54 7.23 -11.55
C ILE A 118 6.57 8.27 -12.66
N LYS A 119 7.44 8.05 -13.66
CA LYS A 119 7.49 8.83 -14.89
C LYS A 119 6.61 8.18 -15.95
N LYS A 120 5.50 8.84 -16.31
CA LYS A 120 4.61 8.41 -17.38
C LYS A 120 4.89 9.19 -18.65
N LYS A 121 5.17 8.50 -19.75
CA LYS A 121 5.23 9.11 -21.08
C LYS A 121 3.82 9.52 -21.49
N ILE A 122 3.62 10.80 -21.79
CA ILE A 122 2.34 11.33 -22.26
C ILE A 122 2.44 11.81 -23.70
N ARG A 123 1.36 11.58 -24.44
CA ARG A 123 1.12 12.16 -25.75
C ARG A 123 -0.25 12.82 -25.75
N LYS A 124 -0.27 14.15 -25.67
CA LYS A 124 -1.51 14.93 -25.78
C LYS A 124 -1.65 15.41 -27.22
N LYS A 125 -2.77 15.10 -27.87
CA LYS A 125 -3.10 15.59 -29.21
C LYS A 125 -4.24 16.58 -29.11
N THR A 126 -4.04 17.80 -29.60
CA THR A 126 -5.07 18.84 -29.67
C THR A 126 -5.09 19.37 -31.10
N GLY A 127 -6.12 18.99 -31.88
CA GLY A 127 -6.17 19.27 -33.32
C GLY A 127 -5.00 18.64 -34.08
N ALA A 128 -4.28 19.46 -34.85
CA ALA A 128 -3.07 19.03 -35.57
C ALA A 128 -1.81 18.96 -34.69
N TYR A 129 -1.85 19.51 -33.47
CA TYR A 129 -0.69 19.57 -32.59
C TYR A 129 -0.56 18.31 -31.73
N VAL A 130 0.67 17.78 -31.64
CA VAL A 130 1.01 16.62 -30.81
C VAL A 130 2.10 17.03 -29.83
N GLN A 131 1.73 17.18 -28.56
CA GLN A 131 2.68 17.37 -27.48
C GLN A 131 3.13 16.01 -26.92
N ARG A 132 4.44 15.80 -26.84
CA ARG A 132 5.05 14.63 -26.19
C ARG A 132 5.85 15.12 -24.99
N GLY A 133 5.80 14.36 -23.89
CA GLY A 133 6.55 14.69 -22.68
C GLY A 133 6.50 13.58 -21.65
N ASN A 134 7.11 13.83 -20.49
CA ASN A 134 7.01 12.98 -19.32
C ASN A 134 6.22 13.72 -18.25
N GLU A 135 5.25 13.04 -17.66
CA GLU A 135 4.53 13.47 -16.47
C GLU A 135 5.08 12.68 -15.28
N VAL A 136 5.48 13.39 -14.23
CA VAL A 136 5.91 12.78 -12.97
C VAL A 136 4.70 12.71 -12.06
N MET A 137 4.36 11.50 -11.61
CA MET A 137 3.24 11.27 -10.71
C MET A 137 3.76 10.70 -9.40
N GLU A 138 3.29 11.23 -8.28
CA GLU A 138 3.59 10.67 -6.96
C GLU A 138 2.91 9.31 -6.79
N MET A 139 3.67 8.35 -6.29
CA MET A 139 3.14 7.07 -5.86
C MET A 139 2.45 7.16 -4.52
N ILE A 140 1.52 6.24 -4.30
CA ILE A 140 0.72 6.10 -3.10
C ILE A 140 0.83 4.66 -2.61
N CYS A 141 0.62 4.44 -1.33
CA CYS A 141 0.52 3.09 -0.77
C CYS A 141 -0.79 2.44 -1.24
N LEU A 142 -0.71 1.18 -1.66
CA LEU A 142 -1.82 0.43 -2.26
C LEU A 142 -2.23 -0.71 -1.33
N PHE A 143 -3.51 -0.76 -0.99
CA PHE A 143 -4.14 -1.85 -0.27
C PHE A 143 -4.71 -2.85 -1.28
N GLY A 144 -3.93 -3.89 -1.56
CA GLY A 144 -4.20 -4.86 -2.61
C GLY A 144 -5.22 -5.94 -2.21
N LEU A 145 -5.51 -6.83 -3.16
CA LEU A 145 -6.44 -7.94 -2.95
C LEU A 145 -5.91 -8.99 -1.95
N ASP A 146 -4.60 -9.19 -1.85
CA ASP A 146 -3.96 -10.03 -0.84
C ASP A 146 -4.31 -9.61 0.60
N ALA A 147 -4.33 -8.31 0.89
CA ALA A 147 -4.69 -7.82 2.20
C ALA A 147 -6.18 -8.03 2.51
N LEU A 148 -7.06 -7.85 1.52
CA LEU A 148 -8.48 -8.18 1.65
C LEU A 148 -8.68 -9.69 1.90
N GLU A 149 -7.97 -10.53 1.16
CA GLU A 149 -8.03 -11.99 1.30
C GLU A 149 -7.54 -12.43 2.69
N LYS A 150 -6.40 -11.92 3.16
CA LYS A 150 -5.87 -12.25 4.50
C LYS A 150 -6.79 -11.81 5.64
N LEU A 151 -7.61 -10.77 5.42
CA LEU A 151 -8.64 -10.36 6.37
C LEU A 151 -9.89 -11.23 6.33
N GLY A 152 -10.06 -12.10 5.31
CA GLY A 152 -11.33 -12.76 5.02
C GLY A 152 -12.43 -11.76 4.66
N GLY A 153 -12.06 -10.57 4.17
CA GLY A 153 -12.97 -9.45 4.03
C GLY A 153 -13.80 -9.50 2.75
N LYS A 154 -15.09 -9.14 2.86
CA LYS A 154 -15.95 -8.82 1.73
C LYS A 154 -15.91 -7.33 1.45
N LEU A 155 -15.51 -6.95 0.24
CA LEU A 155 -15.52 -5.57 -0.23
C LEU A 155 -16.90 -5.19 -0.80
N GLU A 156 -17.51 -4.12 -0.29
CA GLU A 156 -18.72 -3.51 -0.85
C GLU A 156 -18.43 -2.06 -1.25
N ILE A 157 -18.74 -1.71 -2.49
CA ILE A 157 -18.54 -0.36 -3.02
C ILE A 157 -19.82 0.14 -3.67
N ASP A 158 -20.27 1.33 -3.25
CA ASP A 158 -21.32 2.09 -3.92
C ASP A 158 -20.69 3.25 -4.70
N MET A 159 -20.56 3.05 -6.01
CA MET A 159 -19.97 4.02 -6.92
C MET A 159 -20.84 5.27 -7.11
N LYS A 160 -22.16 5.19 -6.86
CA LYS A 160 -23.08 6.32 -6.99
C LYS A 160 -22.94 7.24 -5.79
N ASN A 161 -22.98 6.68 -4.59
CA ASN A 161 -22.93 7.42 -3.33
C ASN A 161 -21.51 7.68 -2.83
N LYS A 162 -20.49 7.15 -3.52
CA LYS A 162 -19.06 7.29 -3.13
C LYS A 162 -18.78 6.76 -1.73
N SER A 163 -19.47 5.69 -1.35
CA SER A 163 -19.24 4.96 -0.11
C SER A 163 -18.66 3.58 -0.40
N GLY A 164 -17.93 3.04 0.57
CA GLY A 164 -17.38 1.70 0.50
C GLY A 164 -17.05 1.19 1.89
N ARG A 165 -17.01 -0.13 2.05
CA ARG A 165 -16.67 -0.79 3.32
C ARG A 165 -16.08 -2.16 3.09
N ILE A 166 -15.25 -2.60 4.03
CA ILE A 166 -14.77 -3.99 4.14
C ILE A 166 -15.51 -4.63 5.32
N ILE A 167 -16.20 -5.73 5.05
CA ILE A 167 -16.97 -6.50 6.04
C ILE A 167 -16.18 -7.75 6.39
N ILE A 168 -15.90 -7.97 7.68
CA ILE A 168 -15.11 -9.06 8.23
C ILE A 168 -15.91 -9.84 9.27
#